data_AF-A0AAJ6X727-F1
#
_entry.id   AF-A0AAJ6X727-F1
#
_cell.length_a   1.000
_cell.length_b   1.000
_cell.length_c   1.000
_cell.angle_alpha   90.00
_cell.angle_beta   90.00
_cell.angle_gamma   90.00
#
_symmetry.space_group_name_H-M   'P 1'
#
loop_
_entity.id
_entity.type
_entity.pdbx_description
1 polymer ?
#
loop_
_entity_poly.entity_id
_entity_poly.type
_entity_poly.pdbx_seq_one_letter_code
_entity_poly.pdbx_strand_id
1 'polypeptide(L)'
;MSIFNFCYRIVPCLADPARRSSLGLKAALVVLHIVYAGTLFLLYSDLIEKTKEEPWYTAIYLLLFVAALIQYFVTSCSSPGYVLDAMRDLNEKNSLYRRSSMLSKQPASSKSGSFVITVEGSQSERNIPGSNVTSWTKLVLDMYPPGTSIRTLTCSYCNVEQPPRAKHCHDCDKCVLQFDHHCVWLGTCIGRGNHCRFWWYIFEETALCLWTGILYITCLKANISRVWWKDAIMILLLVTLSIALIFLLLLLIFHSYLILTCQTTYELVRRRRIPYLRGIPERVYPFSKGVCRNLYDFCFARSSLYSLERLPTAMELEEKSRPYTCLDFLTGRCC
;
A
#
# COMPACT_ATOMS: atom_id res chain seq x y z
N MET A 1 20.82 13.49 19.09
CA MET A 1 21.46 13.54 17.75
C MET A 1 20.82 12.42 16.92
N SER A 2 19.86 12.74 16.05
CA SER A 2 18.98 11.72 15.46
C SER A 2 19.68 10.90 14.37
N ILE A 3 19.26 9.64 14.21
CA ILE A 3 19.68 8.70 13.16
C ILE A 3 19.64 9.33 11.75
N PHE A 4 18.80 10.34 11.53
CA PHE A 4 18.76 11.13 10.29
C PHE A 4 20.09 11.83 9.96
N ASN A 5 20.84 12.32 10.95
CA ASN A 5 22.13 12.98 10.71
C ASN A 5 23.25 11.99 10.34
N PHE A 6 23.09 10.70 10.67
CA PHE A 6 24.06 9.66 10.32
C PHE A 6 23.91 9.26 8.84
N CYS A 7 22.68 9.06 8.37
CA CYS A 7 22.40 8.76 6.96
C CYS A 7 22.80 9.91 6.01
N TYR A 8 22.64 11.17 6.45
CA TYR A 8 23.00 12.35 5.65
C TYR A 8 24.51 12.49 5.38
N ARG A 9 25.35 11.97 6.30
CA ARG A 9 26.81 12.05 6.18
C ARG A 9 27.42 10.89 5.37
N ILE A 10 26.81 9.71 5.39
CA ILE A 10 27.38 8.51 4.75
C ILE A 10 26.84 8.30 3.34
N VAL A 11 25.57 8.63 3.07
CA VAL A 11 24.97 8.47 1.73
C VAL A 11 24.10 9.69 1.36
N PRO A 12 24.72 10.84 1.01
CA PRO A 12 24.00 12.08 0.71
C PRO A 12 22.96 11.91 -0.42
N CYS A 13 23.26 11.04 -1.39
CA CYS A 13 22.41 10.75 -2.55
C CYS A 13 21.09 10.05 -2.19
N LEU A 14 21.02 9.35 -1.04
CA LEU A 14 19.79 8.72 -0.56
C LEU A 14 18.95 9.67 0.29
N ALA A 15 19.52 10.73 0.86
CA ALA A 15 18.83 11.61 1.80
C ALA A 15 18.17 12.83 1.14
N ASP A 16 18.64 13.28 -0.03
CA ASP A 16 18.10 14.43 -0.78
C ASP A 16 17.14 13.97 -1.90
N PRO A 17 15.83 14.26 -1.80
CA PRO A 17 14.86 13.93 -2.85
C PRO A 17 15.19 14.54 -4.22
N ALA A 18 15.83 15.71 -4.27
CA ALA A 18 16.15 16.41 -5.52
C ALA A 18 17.32 15.78 -6.28
N ARG A 19 18.17 14.98 -5.61
CA ARG A 19 19.34 14.31 -6.19
C ARG A 19 19.15 12.81 -6.37
N ARG A 20 18.05 12.24 -5.90
CA ARG A 20 17.80 10.79 -5.95
C ARG A 20 17.37 10.36 -7.35
N SER A 21 18.30 9.78 -8.12
CA SER A 21 17.92 9.07 -9.35
C SER A 21 17.19 7.78 -8.99
N SER A 22 15.87 7.74 -9.20
CA SER A 22 15.03 6.54 -9.04
C SER A 22 15.61 5.36 -9.84
N LEU A 23 16.16 5.61 -11.03
CA LEU A 23 16.77 4.59 -11.87
C LEU A 23 18.07 4.04 -11.27
N GLY A 24 18.93 4.91 -10.72
CA GLY A 24 20.18 4.49 -10.09
C GLY A 24 19.97 3.60 -8.88
N LEU A 25 18.97 3.91 -8.05
CA LEU A 25 18.62 3.10 -6.89
C LEU A 25 18.06 1.72 -7.30
N LYS A 26 17.20 1.69 -8.32
CA LYS A 26 16.68 0.45 -8.90
C LYS A 26 17.80 -0.44 -9.45
N ALA A 27 18.74 0.14 -10.19
CA ALA A 27 19.90 -0.58 -10.70
C ALA A 27 20.77 -1.13 -9.57
N ALA A 28 21.04 -0.35 -8.53
CA ALA A 28 21.82 -0.79 -7.38
C ALA A 28 21.19 -1.98 -6.65
N LEU A 29 19.86 -1.99 -6.49
CA LEU A 29 19.14 -3.10 -5.85
C LEU A 29 19.20 -4.37 -6.71
N VAL A 30 19.05 -4.26 -8.03
CA VAL A 30 19.20 -5.42 -8.94
C VAL A 30 20.63 -5.96 -8.91
N VAL A 31 21.65 -5.09 -8.92
CA VAL A 31 23.05 -5.50 -8.80
C VAL A 31 23.29 -6.21 -7.47
N LEU A 32 22.72 -5.72 -6.37
CA LEU A 32 22.82 -6.37 -5.06
C LEU A 32 22.29 -7.80 -5.11
N HIS A 33 21.12 -8.02 -5.71
CA HIS A 33 20.54 -9.36 -5.90
C HIS A 33 21.45 -10.27 -6.72
N ILE A 34 21.96 -9.76 -7.84
CA ILE A 34 22.88 -10.49 -8.72
C ILE A 34 24.18 -10.83 -7.99
N VAL A 35 24.69 -9.98 -7.11
CA VAL A 35 25.90 -10.28 -6.32
C VAL A 35 25.63 -11.42 -5.34
N TYR A 36 24.54 -11.38 -4.57
CA TYR A 36 24.22 -12.45 -3.62
C TYR A 36 23.94 -13.79 -4.32
N ALA A 37 23.09 -13.80 -5.35
CA ALA A 37 22.81 -15.03 -6.09
C ALA A 37 24.02 -15.48 -6.93
N GLY A 38 24.71 -14.55 -7.59
CA GLY A 38 25.85 -14.85 -8.46
C GLY A 38 27.04 -15.43 -7.70
N THR A 39 27.33 -14.95 -6.49
CA THR A 39 28.39 -15.53 -5.65
C THR A 39 28.12 -16.97 -5.26
N LEU A 40 26.85 -17.37 -5.07
CA LEU A 40 26.49 -18.79 -4.88
C LEU A 40 26.91 -19.65 -6.06
N PHE A 41 26.64 -19.24 -7.30
CA PHE A 41 26.93 -20.06 -8.49
C PHE A 41 28.38 -19.93 -8.97
N LEU A 42 29.03 -18.78 -8.78
CA LEU A 42 30.39 -18.51 -9.25
C LEU A 42 31.47 -19.08 -8.33
N LEU A 43 31.29 -18.96 -7.01
CA LEU A 43 32.33 -19.36 -6.06
C LEU A 43 32.24 -20.84 -5.67
N TYR A 44 31.17 -21.52 -6.08
CA TYR A 44 30.80 -22.80 -5.53
C TYR A 44 30.40 -23.82 -6.62
N SER A 45 31.40 -24.57 -7.09
CA SER A 45 31.25 -25.69 -8.04
C SER A 45 30.34 -26.80 -7.52
N ASP A 46 30.35 -27.06 -6.22
CA ASP A 46 29.65 -28.22 -5.66
C ASP A 46 28.13 -27.97 -5.58
N LEU A 47 27.69 -26.72 -5.71
CA LEU A 47 26.29 -26.32 -5.85
C LEU A 47 25.86 -26.60 -7.27
N ILE A 48 26.74 -26.41 -8.26
CA ILE A 48 26.48 -26.83 -9.64
C ILE A 48 26.31 -28.36 -9.70
N GLU A 49 27.12 -29.11 -8.95
CA GLU A 49 26.95 -30.56 -8.83
C GLU A 49 25.66 -30.94 -8.11
N LYS A 50 25.36 -30.31 -6.97
CA LYS A 50 24.08 -30.49 -6.27
C LYS A 50 22.87 -30.06 -7.10
N THR A 51 23.00 -29.05 -7.95
CA THR A 51 21.99 -28.63 -8.92
C THR A 51 21.76 -29.71 -9.98
N LYS A 52 22.78 -30.51 -10.34
CA LYS A 52 22.58 -31.66 -11.21
C LYS A 52 21.82 -32.79 -10.52
N GLU A 53 22.07 -33.01 -9.23
CA GLU A 53 21.38 -34.02 -8.43
C GLU A 53 19.93 -33.62 -8.10
N GLU A 54 19.71 -32.36 -7.71
CA GLU A 54 18.41 -31.81 -7.29
C GLU A 54 18.04 -30.56 -8.13
N PRO A 55 17.77 -30.72 -9.44
CA PRO A 55 17.51 -29.59 -10.34
C PRO A 55 16.25 -28.82 -9.95
N TRP A 56 15.24 -29.50 -9.40
CA TRP A 56 13.98 -28.89 -8.97
C TRP A 56 14.20 -27.85 -7.86
N TYR A 57 15.09 -28.11 -6.91
CA TYR A 57 15.34 -27.21 -5.78
C TYR A 57 15.97 -25.90 -6.25
N THR A 58 16.97 -26.01 -7.14
CA THR A 58 17.62 -24.84 -7.76
C THR A 58 16.65 -24.08 -8.66
N ALA A 59 15.81 -24.79 -9.42
CA ALA A 59 14.79 -24.17 -10.27
C ALA A 59 13.78 -23.35 -9.45
N ILE A 60 13.29 -23.87 -8.32
CA ILE A 60 12.36 -23.11 -7.45
C ILE A 60 13.04 -21.87 -6.85
N TYR A 61 14.29 -21.97 -6.41
CA TYR A 61 15.06 -20.82 -5.94
C TYR A 61 15.19 -19.74 -7.03
N LEU A 62 15.54 -20.12 -8.25
CA LEU A 62 15.66 -19.18 -9.38
C LEU A 62 14.30 -18.58 -9.77
N LEU A 63 13.22 -19.36 -9.71
CA LEU A 63 11.86 -18.86 -9.92
C LEU A 63 11.49 -17.82 -8.87
N LEU A 64 11.78 -18.07 -7.59
CA LEU A 64 11.57 -17.10 -6.52
C LEU A 64 12.43 -15.83 -6.73
N PHE A 65 13.68 -15.97 -7.13
CA PHE A 65 14.57 -14.85 -7.46
C PHE A 65 13.98 -13.97 -8.57
N VAL A 66 13.54 -14.59 -9.68
CA VAL A 66 12.94 -13.87 -10.80
C VAL A 66 11.60 -13.24 -10.39
N ALA A 67 10.77 -13.97 -9.62
CA ALA A 67 9.51 -13.46 -9.11
C ALA A 67 9.72 -12.22 -8.22
N ALA A 68 10.66 -12.25 -7.28
CA ALA A 68 10.99 -11.13 -6.40
C ALA A 68 11.43 -9.89 -7.19
N LEU A 69 12.27 -10.06 -8.23
CA LEU A 69 12.68 -8.97 -9.11
C LEU A 69 11.50 -8.40 -9.91
N ILE A 70 10.65 -9.26 -10.46
CA ILE A 70 9.43 -8.82 -11.16
C ILE A 70 8.53 -8.04 -10.19
N GLN A 71 8.32 -8.56 -8.98
CA GLN A 71 7.48 -7.95 -7.97
C GLN A 71 8.04 -6.60 -7.50
N TYR A 72 9.37 -6.45 -7.40
CA TYR A 72 10.02 -5.16 -7.15
C TYR A 72 9.67 -4.13 -8.23
N PHE A 73 9.82 -4.48 -9.51
CA PHE A 73 9.52 -3.57 -10.62
C PHE A 73 8.02 -3.27 -10.72
N VAL A 74 7.17 -4.29 -10.61
CA VAL A 74 5.70 -4.13 -10.61
C VAL A 74 5.27 -3.21 -9.48
N THR A 75 5.80 -3.39 -8.27
CA THR A 75 5.45 -2.53 -7.12
C THR A 75 5.98 -1.12 -7.32
N SER A 76 7.25 -0.95 -7.70
CA SER A 76 7.87 0.38 -7.86
C SER A 76 7.27 1.21 -9.00
N CYS A 77 6.72 0.58 -10.03
CA CYS A 77 6.08 1.24 -11.17
C CYS A 77 4.55 1.34 -11.01
N SER A 78 3.97 0.72 -9.99
CA SER A 78 2.53 0.80 -9.74
C SER A 78 2.12 2.15 -9.16
N SER A 79 0.93 2.64 -9.56
CA SER A 79 0.36 3.85 -8.95
C SER A 79 -0.03 3.58 -7.50
N PRO A 80 0.34 4.46 -6.55
CA PRO A 80 -0.12 4.36 -5.17
C PRO A 80 -1.60 4.72 -4.98
N GLY A 81 -2.27 5.18 -6.04
CA GLY A 81 -3.64 5.71 -5.99
C GLY A 81 -3.65 7.18 -5.62
N TYR A 82 -3.47 8.07 -6.61
CA TYR A 82 -3.52 9.52 -6.37
C TYR A 82 -4.96 10.03 -6.29
N VAL A 83 -5.17 11.07 -5.47
CA VAL A 83 -6.47 11.74 -5.34
C VAL A 83 -6.97 12.28 -6.69
N LEU A 84 -6.08 12.86 -7.49
CA LEU A 84 -6.42 13.39 -8.81
C LEU A 84 -6.92 12.31 -9.78
N ASP A 85 -6.38 11.09 -9.70
CA ASP A 85 -6.84 9.98 -10.54
C ASP A 85 -8.25 9.54 -10.12
N ALA A 86 -8.54 9.55 -8.81
CA ALA A 86 -9.87 9.26 -8.27
C ALA A 86 -10.91 10.31 -8.68
N MET A 87 -10.52 11.59 -8.65
CA MET A 87 -11.34 12.70 -9.14
C MET A 87 -11.70 12.51 -10.62
N ARG A 88 -10.73 12.10 -11.44
CA ARG A 88 -10.94 11.85 -12.86
C ARG A 88 -11.89 10.68 -13.09
N ASP A 89 -11.68 9.54 -12.42
CA ASP A 89 -12.55 8.36 -12.52
C ASP A 89 -14.00 8.69 -12.11
N LEU A 90 -14.20 9.50 -11.06
CA LEU A 90 -15.53 9.95 -10.67
C LEU A 90 -16.20 10.82 -11.75
N ASN A 91 -15.46 11.76 -12.33
CA ASN A 91 -15.98 12.62 -13.38
C ASN A 91 -16.34 11.84 -14.65
N GLU A 92 -15.53 10.85 -15.02
CA GLU A 92 -15.80 9.94 -16.14
C GLU A 92 -17.09 9.14 -15.89
N LYS A 93 -17.24 8.52 -14.71
CA LYS A 93 -18.47 7.79 -14.33
C LYS A 93 -19.71 8.69 -14.36
N ASN A 94 -19.61 9.91 -13.83
CA ASN A 94 -20.71 10.87 -13.87
C ASN A 94 -21.08 11.30 -15.30
N SER A 95 -20.09 11.41 -16.19
CA SER A 95 -20.32 11.73 -17.60
C SER A 95 -21.03 10.59 -18.34
N LEU A 96 -20.63 9.34 -18.06
CA LEU A 96 -21.25 8.14 -18.60
C LEU A 96 -22.69 7.99 -18.10
N TYR A 97 -22.94 8.24 -16.82
CA TYR A 97 -24.28 8.23 -16.25
C TYR A 97 -25.17 9.30 -16.88
N ARG A 98 -24.67 10.53 -17.05
CA ARG A 98 -25.41 11.60 -17.75
C ARG A 98 -25.72 11.24 -19.20
N ARG A 99 -24.77 10.68 -19.94
CA ARG A 99 -24.96 10.23 -21.33
C ARG A 99 -26.00 9.11 -21.42
N SER A 100 -25.93 8.13 -20.52
CA SER A 100 -26.90 7.04 -20.42
C SER A 100 -28.31 7.55 -20.08
N SER A 101 -28.42 8.48 -19.13
CA SER A 101 -29.69 9.14 -18.77
C SER A 101 -30.28 9.93 -19.94
N MET A 102 -29.45 10.62 -20.73
CA MET A 102 -29.92 11.34 -21.93
C MET A 102 -30.35 10.40 -23.06
N LEU A 103 -29.64 9.28 -23.28
CA LEU A 103 -30.04 8.24 -24.24
C LEU A 103 -31.35 7.57 -23.82
N SER A 104 -31.56 7.33 -22.53
CA SER A 104 -32.82 6.80 -21.99
C SER A 104 -33.99 7.79 -22.07
N LYS A 105 -33.71 9.09 -22.27
CA LYS A 105 -34.73 10.16 -22.37
C LYS A 105 -35.00 10.62 -23.81
N GLN A 106 -34.42 9.97 -24.83
CA GLN A 106 -34.83 10.25 -26.21
C GLN A 106 -36.28 9.78 -26.42
N PRO A 107 -37.17 10.62 -26.96
CA PRO A 107 -38.54 10.21 -27.23
C PRO A 107 -38.55 9.23 -28.40
N ALA A 108 -39.07 8.02 -28.18
CA ALA A 108 -39.53 7.18 -29.27
C ALA A 108 -40.70 7.92 -29.96
N SER A 109 -40.42 8.50 -31.13
CA SER A 109 -41.45 9.04 -31.99
C SER A 109 -42.26 7.89 -32.60
N SER A 110 -43.41 7.55 -31.99
CA SER A 110 -44.58 7.05 -32.72
C SER A 110 -45.86 7.09 -31.88
N LYS A 111 -46.75 8.02 -32.23
CA LYS A 111 -48.23 8.04 -32.13
C LYS A 111 -48.91 7.05 -31.15
N SER A 112 -49.52 7.57 -30.07
CA SER A 112 -50.96 7.84 -29.96
C SER A 112 -51.40 8.01 -28.48
N GLY A 113 -52.36 8.91 -28.25
CA GLY A 113 -53.45 8.77 -27.26
C GLY A 113 -53.16 8.77 -25.75
N SER A 114 -53.35 9.94 -25.13
CA SER A 114 -54.04 10.17 -23.84
C SER A 114 -53.65 9.36 -22.58
N PHE A 115 -53.12 10.06 -21.57
CA PHE A 115 -53.78 10.34 -20.27
C PHE A 115 -52.71 10.84 -19.28
N VAL A 116 -52.90 12.04 -18.73
CA VAL A 116 -51.99 12.67 -17.77
C VAL A 116 -52.39 12.24 -16.36
N ILE A 117 -51.48 11.57 -15.64
CA ILE A 117 -51.50 11.50 -14.18
C ILE A 117 -50.17 12.06 -13.69
N THR A 118 -50.20 13.28 -13.16
CA THR A 118 -49.11 13.86 -12.38
C THR A 118 -49.08 13.20 -11.00
N VAL A 119 -48.04 12.43 -10.72
CA VAL A 119 -47.67 12.03 -9.35
C VAL A 119 -46.47 12.88 -8.95
N GLU A 120 -46.70 13.82 -8.03
CA GLU A 120 -45.66 14.55 -7.32
C GLU A 120 -44.85 13.59 -6.45
N GLY A 121 -43.62 13.28 -6.90
CA GLY A 121 -42.57 12.71 -6.07
C GLY A 121 -41.65 13.83 -5.60
N SER A 122 -41.86 14.31 -4.38
CA SER A 122 -41.08 15.36 -3.74
C SER A 122 -39.66 14.89 -3.39
N GLN A 123 -38.70 15.09 -4.30
CA GLN A 123 -37.31 15.28 -3.89
C GLN A 123 -37.13 16.77 -3.58
N SER A 124 -37.24 17.11 -2.29
CA SER A 124 -36.91 18.42 -1.75
C SER A 124 -35.41 18.67 -1.93
N GLU A 125 -35.02 19.16 -3.10
CA GLU A 125 -33.79 19.92 -3.29
C GLU A 125 -33.92 21.19 -2.44
N ARG A 126 -33.45 21.13 -1.18
CA ARG A 126 -33.15 22.32 -0.41
C ARG A 126 -32.01 23.06 -1.11
N ASN A 127 -32.39 24.00 -1.96
CA ASN A 127 -31.51 24.97 -2.60
C ASN A 127 -30.79 25.79 -1.52
N ILE A 128 -29.54 25.42 -1.22
CA ILE A 128 -28.59 26.30 -0.53
C ILE A 128 -27.99 27.23 -1.59
N PRO A 129 -28.12 28.56 -1.47
CA PRO A 129 -27.59 29.48 -2.48
C PRO A 129 -26.08 29.66 -2.32
N GLY A 130 -25.32 29.50 -3.41
CA GLY A 130 -23.97 30.09 -3.56
C GLY A 130 -22.77 29.17 -3.37
N SER A 131 -22.57 28.20 -4.26
CA SER A 131 -21.25 27.83 -4.85
C SER A 131 -21.44 26.61 -5.75
N ASN A 132 -20.83 26.61 -6.94
CA ASN A 132 -20.81 25.42 -7.81
C ASN A 132 -19.85 24.38 -7.20
N VAL A 133 -20.28 23.72 -6.12
CA VAL A 133 -19.54 22.65 -5.46
C VAL A 133 -19.36 21.49 -6.43
N THR A 134 -18.11 21.09 -6.69
CA THR A 134 -17.84 19.98 -7.61
C THR A 134 -18.42 18.67 -7.07
N SER A 135 -18.74 17.72 -7.95
CA SER A 135 -19.18 16.38 -7.52
C SER A 135 -18.18 15.69 -6.59
N TRP A 136 -16.88 15.97 -6.79
CA TRP A 136 -15.82 15.47 -5.90
C TRP A 136 -15.92 16.10 -4.52
N THR A 137 -16.00 17.43 -4.46
CA THR A 137 -16.11 18.16 -3.19
C THR A 137 -17.30 17.67 -2.37
N LYS A 138 -18.46 17.44 -3.02
CA LYS A 138 -19.65 16.88 -2.35
C LYS A 138 -19.37 15.49 -1.79
N LEU A 139 -18.82 14.58 -2.61
CA LEU A 139 -18.45 13.23 -2.19
C LEU A 139 -17.49 13.24 -0.99
N VAL A 140 -16.49 14.13 -1.01
CA VAL A 140 -15.52 14.27 0.08
C VAL A 140 -16.19 14.77 1.35
N LEU A 141 -17.01 15.82 1.28
CA LEU A 141 -17.72 16.36 2.43
C LEU A 141 -18.64 15.33 3.10
N ASP A 142 -19.33 14.50 2.31
CA ASP A 142 -20.23 13.45 2.81
C ASP A 142 -19.48 12.33 3.59
N MET A 143 -18.15 12.25 3.46
CA MET A 143 -17.31 11.30 4.21
C MET A 143 -16.86 11.80 5.59
N TYR A 144 -17.12 13.08 5.90
CA TYR A 144 -16.78 13.71 7.17
C TYR A 144 -18.05 14.05 7.99
N PRO A 145 -17.92 14.28 9.31
CA PRO A 145 -19.04 14.74 10.12
C PRO A 145 -19.66 16.04 9.58
N PRO A 146 -20.99 16.22 9.68
CA PRO A 146 -21.65 17.47 9.30
C PRO A 146 -21.02 18.69 9.99
N GLY A 147 -20.90 19.79 9.25
CA GLY A 147 -20.26 21.03 9.75
C GLY A 147 -18.74 21.08 9.60
N THR A 148 -18.10 20.03 9.06
CA THR A 148 -16.67 20.07 8.71
C THR A 148 -16.39 21.13 7.63
N SER A 149 -15.44 22.02 7.90
CA SER A 149 -15.08 23.09 6.95
C SER A 149 -14.26 22.54 5.79
N ILE A 150 -14.69 22.79 4.55
CA ILE A 150 -13.97 22.44 3.32
C ILE A 150 -12.51 22.92 3.32
N ARG A 151 -12.25 24.10 3.89
CA ARG A 151 -10.90 24.69 3.98
C ARG A 151 -9.95 23.79 4.78
N THR A 152 -10.46 23.04 5.76
CA THR A 152 -9.63 22.13 6.58
C THR A 152 -9.31 20.82 5.87
N LEU A 153 -10.09 20.46 4.85
CA LEU A 153 -9.90 19.24 4.05
C LEU A 153 -9.07 19.51 2.78
N THR A 154 -8.93 20.77 2.39
CA THR A 154 -8.25 21.15 1.15
C THR A 154 -6.73 21.10 1.34
N CYS A 155 -6.04 20.37 0.47
CA CYS A 155 -4.59 20.40 0.41
C CYS A 155 -4.12 21.74 -0.18
N SER A 156 -3.31 22.50 0.56
CA SER A 156 -2.78 23.79 0.11
C SER A 156 -1.84 23.71 -1.10
N TYR A 157 -1.19 22.55 -1.32
CA TYR A 157 -0.23 22.35 -2.40
C TYR A 157 -0.92 21.90 -3.69
N CYS A 158 -1.82 20.92 -3.59
CA CYS A 158 -2.50 20.35 -4.74
C CYS A 158 -3.82 21.08 -5.08
N ASN A 159 -4.33 21.91 -4.19
CA ASN A 159 -5.65 22.56 -4.28
C ASN A 159 -6.79 21.58 -4.55
N VAL A 160 -6.78 20.44 -3.84
CA VAL A 160 -7.82 19.40 -3.91
C VAL A 160 -8.27 19.00 -2.51
N GLU A 161 -9.55 18.67 -2.37
CA GLU A 161 -10.12 18.15 -1.13
C GLU A 161 -9.65 16.72 -0.89
N GLN A 162 -9.05 16.50 0.27
CA GLN A 162 -8.52 15.21 0.68
C GLN A 162 -9.63 14.37 1.30
N PRO A 163 -9.93 13.18 0.75
CA PRO A 163 -10.82 12.24 1.42
C PRO A 163 -10.14 11.69 2.68
N PRO A 164 -10.89 11.01 3.57
CA PRO A 164 -10.30 10.40 4.75
C PRO A 164 -9.09 9.54 4.41
N ARG A 165 -8.08 9.59 5.30
CA ARG A 165 -6.82 8.83 5.18
C ARG A 165 -5.93 9.24 3.98
N ALA A 166 -6.31 10.22 3.18
CA ALA A 166 -5.44 10.77 2.15
C ALA A 166 -4.45 11.79 2.73
N LYS A 167 -3.28 11.92 2.10
CA LYS A 167 -2.24 12.86 2.52
C LYS A 167 -1.41 13.33 1.33
N HIS A 168 -0.96 14.58 1.37
CA HIS A 168 0.06 15.09 0.45
C HIS A 168 1.45 14.53 0.81
N CYS A 169 2.13 13.95 -0.18
CA CYS A 169 3.53 13.56 -0.08
C CYS A 169 4.39 14.61 -0.79
N HIS A 170 5.32 15.23 -0.07
CA HIS A 170 6.21 16.25 -0.62
C HIS A 170 7.22 15.67 -1.61
N ASP A 171 7.70 14.43 -1.40
CA ASP A 171 8.62 13.77 -2.32
C ASP A 171 8.00 13.47 -3.69
N CYS A 172 6.68 13.19 -3.71
CA CYS A 172 5.93 12.91 -4.94
C CYS A 172 5.14 14.11 -5.46
N ASP A 173 5.09 15.21 -4.71
CA ASP A 173 4.27 16.40 -4.91
C ASP A 173 2.79 16.11 -5.27
N LYS A 174 2.22 15.08 -4.64
CA LYS A 174 0.87 14.59 -4.94
C LYS A 174 0.15 14.13 -3.69
N CYS A 175 -1.17 14.29 -3.68
CA CYS A 175 -2.04 13.67 -2.68
C CYS A 175 -2.28 12.20 -3.00
N VAL A 176 -1.99 11.33 -2.04
CA VAL A 176 -2.10 9.87 -2.14
C VAL A 176 -3.25 9.39 -1.26
N LEU A 177 -4.09 8.51 -1.80
CA LEU A 177 -5.18 7.87 -1.07
C LEU A 177 -4.65 6.82 -0.09
N GLN A 178 -5.24 6.79 1.12
CA GLN A 178 -4.83 5.86 2.19
C GLN A 178 -3.30 5.82 2.33
N PHE A 179 -2.70 7.01 2.48
CA PHE A 179 -1.26 7.17 2.44
C PHE A 179 -0.60 6.39 3.57
N ASP A 180 0.34 5.50 3.21
CA ASP A 180 1.13 4.75 4.19
C ASP A 180 2.46 5.45 4.46
N HIS A 181 3.31 5.52 3.45
CA HIS A 181 4.60 6.21 3.50
C HIS A 181 5.13 6.49 2.09
N HIS A 182 6.19 7.30 1.99
CA HIS A 182 7.01 7.36 0.78
C HIS A 182 8.15 6.36 0.92
N CYS A 183 8.19 5.33 0.07
CA CYS A 183 9.22 4.31 0.14
C CYS A 183 10.42 4.73 -0.70
N VAL A 184 11.52 5.03 -0.02
CA VAL A 184 12.79 5.41 -0.68
C VAL A 184 13.27 4.31 -1.62
N TRP A 185 13.21 3.05 -1.18
CA TRP A 185 13.73 1.88 -1.91
C TRP A 185 12.99 1.58 -3.21
N LEU A 186 11.69 1.89 -3.26
CA LEU A 186 10.87 1.75 -4.45
C LEU A 186 10.80 3.04 -5.28
N GLY A 187 11.20 4.18 -4.71
CA GLY A 187 11.11 5.49 -5.36
C GLY A 187 9.66 5.92 -5.65
N THR A 188 8.70 5.44 -4.86
CA THR A 188 7.27 5.75 -5.00
C THR A 188 6.58 5.74 -3.63
N CYS A 189 5.38 6.32 -3.56
CA CYS A 189 4.56 6.17 -2.36
C CYS A 189 4.02 4.75 -2.24
N ILE A 190 3.79 4.33 -1.00
CA ILE A 190 2.92 3.23 -0.66
C ILE A 190 1.59 3.83 -0.19
N GLY A 191 0.52 3.42 -0.85
CA GLY A 191 -0.83 3.88 -0.57
C GLY A 191 -1.84 2.85 -1.05
N ARG A 192 -3.10 3.26 -1.14
CA ARG A 192 -4.23 2.38 -1.47
C ARG A 192 -3.98 1.48 -2.69
N GLY A 193 -3.37 2.01 -3.74
CA GLY A 193 -3.25 1.31 -5.03
C GLY A 193 -2.15 0.25 -5.11
N ASN A 194 -1.19 0.27 -4.18
CA ASN A 194 -0.04 -0.63 -4.23
C ASN A 194 0.36 -1.24 -2.88
N HIS A 195 -0.37 -0.97 -1.79
CA HIS A 195 -0.04 -1.50 -0.46
C HIS A 195 0.02 -3.05 -0.43
N CYS A 196 -0.92 -3.73 -1.08
CA CYS A 196 -0.90 -5.19 -1.20
C CYS A 196 0.34 -5.71 -1.93
N ARG A 197 0.70 -5.07 -3.05
CA ARG A 197 1.91 -5.42 -3.82
C ARG A 197 3.17 -5.23 -2.99
N PHE A 198 3.22 -4.15 -2.21
CA PHE A 198 4.32 -3.87 -1.30
C PHE A 198 4.49 -4.95 -0.21
N TRP A 199 3.40 -5.44 0.37
CA TRP A 199 3.48 -6.52 1.34
C TRP A 199 3.99 -7.83 0.71
N TRP A 200 3.48 -8.21 -0.47
CA TRP A 200 3.97 -9.37 -1.21
C TRP A 200 5.44 -9.24 -1.61
N TYR A 201 5.87 -8.04 -2.01
CA TYR A 201 7.27 -7.75 -2.26
C TYR A 201 8.15 -8.02 -1.02
N ILE A 202 7.78 -7.51 0.15
CA ILE A 202 8.53 -7.76 1.39
C ILE A 202 8.54 -9.26 1.72
N PHE A 203 7.42 -9.95 1.54
CA PHE A 203 7.30 -11.38 1.80
C PHE A 203 8.25 -12.20 0.90
N GLU A 204 8.23 -11.96 -0.41
CA GLU A 204 9.09 -12.64 -1.38
C GLU A 204 10.57 -12.33 -1.12
N GLU A 205 10.91 -11.07 -0.83
CA GLU A 205 12.28 -10.66 -0.49
C GLU A 205 12.77 -11.37 0.79
N THR A 206 11.91 -11.47 1.80
CA THR A 206 12.22 -12.17 3.06
C THR A 206 12.47 -13.66 2.80
N ALA A 207 11.62 -14.29 1.99
CA ALA A 207 11.75 -15.70 1.63
C ALA A 207 13.05 -15.95 0.83
N LEU A 208 13.36 -15.10 -0.15
CA LEU A 208 14.57 -15.18 -0.96
C LEU A 208 15.83 -14.98 -0.11
N CYS A 209 15.81 -13.99 0.80
CA CYS A 209 16.90 -13.71 1.72
C CYS A 209 17.16 -14.91 2.67
N LEU A 210 16.09 -15.50 3.23
CA LEU A 210 16.19 -16.67 4.09
C LEU A 210 16.77 -17.88 3.33
N TRP A 211 16.25 -18.17 2.13
CA TRP A 211 16.73 -19.28 1.31
C TRP A 211 18.20 -19.10 0.92
N THR A 212 18.58 -17.90 0.47
CA THR A 212 19.98 -17.56 0.14
C THR A 212 20.90 -17.77 1.36
N GLY A 213 20.46 -17.40 2.56
CA GLY A 213 21.20 -17.63 3.80
C GLY A 213 21.38 -19.11 4.12
N ILE A 214 20.33 -19.92 3.93
CA ILE A 214 20.42 -21.39 4.07
C ILE A 214 21.46 -21.95 3.09
N LEU A 215 21.43 -21.53 1.83
CA LEU A 215 22.40 -21.96 0.83
C LEU A 215 23.84 -21.60 1.24
N TYR A 216 24.10 -20.38 1.71
CA TYR A 216 25.42 -19.99 2.22
C TYR A 216 25.88 -20.86 3.39
N ILE A 217 25.00 -21.15 4.36
CA ILE A 217 25.34 -22.00 5.50
C ILE A 217 25.64 -23.43 5.05
N THR A 218 24.84 -23.99 4.13
CA THR A 218 25.09 -25.32 3.56
C THR A 218 26.43 -25.37 2.83
N CYS A 219 26.75 -24.32 2.06
CA CYS A 219 28.00 -24.19 1.33
C CYS A 219 29.21 -24.16 2.28
N LEU A 220 29.14 -23.36 3.35
CA LEU A 220 30.20 -23.27 4.36
C LEU A 220 30.43 -24.59 5.10
N LYS A 221 29.39 -25.42 5.28
CA LYS A 221 29.51 -26.72 5.96
C LYS A 221 30.09 -27.84 5.10
N ALA A 222 29.83 -27.81 3.80
CA ALA A 222 30.04 -28.97 2.94
C ALA A 222 31.50 -29.17 2.49
N ASN A 223 32.43 -28.23 2.72
CA ASN A 223 33.79 -28.41 2.22
C ASN A 223 34.86 -27.65 3.03
N ILE A 224 35.69 -28.43 3.74
CA ILE A 224 36.80 -27.96 4.59
C ILE A 224 38.08 -27.69 3.76
N SER A 225 38.14 -28.12 2.49
CA SER A 225 39.33 -28.00 1.64
C SER A 225 39.39 -26.73 0.78
N ARG A 226 38.48 -25.76 1.01
CA ARG A 226 38.41 -24.51 0.24
C ARG A 226 39.55 -23.56 0.59
N VAL A 227 39.88 -22.69 -0.36
CA VAL A 227 40.80 -21.57 -0.10
C VAL A 227 40.11 -20.55 0.80
N TRP A 228 40.74 -20.23 1.93
CA TRP A 228 40.21 -19.40 3.03
C TRP A 228 39.54 -18.09 2.61
N TRP A 229 40.00 -17.43 1.53
CA TRP A 229 39.42 -16.17 1.06
C TRP A 229 37.99 -16.31 0.52
N LYS A 230 37.63 -17.49 -0.02
CA LYS A 230 36.24 -17.75 -0.46
C LYS A 230 35.30 -17.83 0.74
N ASP A 231 35.74 -18.51 1.81
CA ASP A 231 34.96 -18.61 3.05
C ASP A 231 34.84 -17.25 3.72
N ALA A 232 35.90 -16.44 3.73
CA ALA A 232 35.86 -15.07 4.23
C ALA A 232 34.82 -14.20 3.48
N ILE A 233 34.76 -14.28 2.15
CA ILE A 233 33.75 -13.57 1.34
C ILE A 233 32.34 -14.08 1.68
N MET A 234 32.13 -15.40 1.75
CA MET A 234 30.81 -15.97 2.08
C MET A 234 30.35 -15.57 3.48
N ILE A 235 31.25 -15.59 4.46
CA ILE A 235 30.93 -15.17 5.83
C ILE A 235 30.56 -13.69 5.86
N LEU A 236 31.32 -12.83 5.15
CA LEU A 236 31.00 -11.40 5.05
C LEU A 236 29.60 -11.18 4.45
N LEU A 237 29.31 -11.84 3.33
CA LEU A 237 28.00 -11.77 2.67
C LEU A 237 26.89 -12.33 3.57
N LEU A 238 27.13 -13.43 4.29
CA LEU A 238 26.16 -14.02 5.21
C LEU A 238 25.85 -13.09 6.39
N VAL A 239 26.85 -12.38 6.92
CA VAL A 239 26.66 -11.37 7.98
C VAL A 239 25.79 -10.22 7.46
N THR A 240 26.10 -9.67 6.28
CA THR A 240 25.30 -8.57 5.71
C THR A 240 23.89 -9.03 5.34
N LEU A 241 23.73 -10.25 4.84
CA LEU A 241 22.44 -10.86 4.54
C LEU A 241 21.61 -11.10 5.81
N SER A 242 22.25 -11.49 6.92
CA SER A 242 21.58 -11.72 8.20
C SER A 242 21.06 -10.40 8.81
N ILE A 243 21.82 -9.31 8.68
CA ILE A 243 21.35 -7.97 9.07
C ILE A 243 20.15 -7.55 8.21
N ALA A 244 20.21 -7.78 6.89
CA ALA A 244 19.09 -7.51 5.98
C ALA A 244 17.85 -8.35 6.35
N LEU A 245 18.03 -9.64 6.64
CA LEU A 245 16.95 -10.55 7.03
C LEU A 245 16.23 -10.08 8.30
N ILE A 246 16.98 -9.65 9.33
CA ILE A 246 16.39 -9.11 10.56
C ILE A 246 15.52 -7.90 10.25
N PHE A 247 16.01 -6.96 9.42
CA PHE A 247 15.25 -5.78 9.03
C PHE A 247 13.99 -6.16 8.24
N LEU A 248 14.10 -7.08 7.27
CA LEU A 248 12.98 -7.55 6.46
C LEU A 248 11.91 -8.27 7.29
N LEU A 249 12.31 -9.13 8.24
CA LEU A 249 11.39 -9.80 9.16
C LEU A 249 10.63 -8.81 10.04
N LEU A 250 11.32 -7.83 10.62
CA LEU A 250 10.68 -6.80 11.42
C LEU A 250 9.69 -5.98 10.58
N LEU A 251 10.06 -5.63 9.35
CA LEU A 251 9.21 -4.90 8.42
C LEU A 251 7.97 -5.73 8.03
N LEU A 252 8.16 -7.02 7.75
CA LEU A 252 7.07 -7.95 7.40
C LEU A 252 6.08 -8.10 8.55
N ILE A 253 6.57 -8.31 9.77
CA ILE A 253 5.73 -8.42 10.98
C ILE A 253 4.97 -7.11 11.21
N PHE A 254 5.66 -5.97 11.09
CA PHE A 254 5.06 -4.65 11.28
C PHE A 254 3.94 -4.38 10.28
N HIS A 255 4.17 -4.57 8.98
CA HIS A 255 3.13 -4.35 7.97
C HIS A 255 2.00 -5.39 8.07
N SER A 256 2.30 -6.63 8.49
CA SER A 256 1.25 -7.61 8.78
C SER A 256 0.34 -7.14 9.91
N TYR A 257 0.90 -6.61 11.01
CA TYR A 257 0.12 -6.01 12.10
C TYR A 257 -0.78 -4.85 11.61
N LEU A 258 -0.23 -3.96 10.78
CA LEU A 258 -0.98 -2.84 10.20
C LEU A 258 -2.17 -3.31 9.35
N ILE A 259 -1.98 -4.34 8.52
CA ILE A 259 -3.04 -4.93 7.70
C ILE A 259 -4.12 -5.56 8.58
N LEU A 260 -3.71 -6.38 9.56
CA LEU A 260 -4.64 -7.05 10.49
C LEU A 260 -5.49 -6.07 11.29
N THR A 261 -4.99 -4.85 11.53
CA THR A 261 -5.68 -3.79 12.27
C THR A 261 -6.29 -2.70 11.38
N CYS A 262 -6.18 -2.83 10.05
CA CYS A 262 -6.61 -1.85 9.05
C CYS A 262 -6.07 -0.42 9.29
N GLN A 263 -4.80 -0.33 9.67
CA GLN A 263 -4.10 0.94 9.88
C GLN A 263 -3.01 1.13 8.82
N THR A 264 -2.63 2.37 8.58
CA THR A 264 -1.42 2.71 7.84
C THR A 264 -0.29 3.08 8.80
N THR A 265 0.96 3.00 8.34
CA THR A 265 2.13 3.50 9.05
C THR A 265 1.95 4.96 9.45
N TYR A 266 1.41 5.80 8.56
CA TYR A 266 1.12 7.21 8.85
C TYR A 266 0.10 7.36 9.98
N GLU A 267 -0.98 6.60 9.96
CA GLU A 267 -2.02 6.64 11.00
C GLU A 267 -1.48 6.21 12.36
N LEU A 268 -0.66 5.16 12.41
CA LEU A 268 -0.04 4.70 13.65
C LEU A 268 0.97 5.74 14.19
N VAL A 269 1.91 6.19 13.35
CA VAL A 269 3.03 7.07 13.77
C VAL A 269 2.57 8.50 14.05
N ARG A 270 1.59 9.02 13.29
CA ARG A 270 1.10 10.41 13.39
C ARG A 270 -0.27 10.52 14.05
N ARG A 271 -0.75 9.47 14.69
CA ARG A 271 -2.07 9.34 15.33
C ARG A 271 -2.56 10.60 16.04
N ARG A 272 -1.75 11.15 16.96
CA ARG A 272 -2.09 12.35 17.76
C ARG A 272 -2.29 13.63 16.93
N ARG A 273 -1.66 13.71 15.76
CA ARG A 273 -1.74 14.87 14.85
C ARG A 273 -2.94 14.77 13.91
N ILE A 274 -3.42 13.57 13.63
CA ILE A 274 -4.53 13.31 12.71
C ILE A 274 -5.86 13.65 13.41
N PRO A 275 -6.64 14.64 12.93
CA PRO A 275 -7.83 15.11 13.64
C PRO A 275 -8.85 14.02 13.97
N TYR A 276 -9.16 13.12 13.02
CA TYR A 276 -10.14 12.06 13.21
C TYR A 276 -9.66 10.89 14.08
N LEU A 277 -8.37 10.82 14.41
CA LEU A 277 -7.81 9.82 15.33
C LEU A 277 -7.50 10.39 16.71
N ARG A 278 -7.50 11.73 16.83
CA ARG A 278 -7.20 12.41 18.08
C ARG A 278 -8.30 12.11 19.10
N GLY A 279 -7.90 11.59 20.26
CA GLY A 279 -8.82 11.23 21.35
C GLY A 279 -9.37 9.81 21.29
N ILE A 280 -9.12 9.05 20.20
CA ILE A 280 -9.50 7.64 20.15
C ILE A 280 -8.47 6.80 20.95
N PRO A 281 -8.89 5.91 21.88
CA PRO A 281 -7.97 5.05 22.64
C PRO A 281 -7.11 4.17 21.73
N GLU A 282 -5.85 3.88 22.10
CA GLU A 282 -4.90 3.12 21.25
C GLU A 282 -5.35 1.71 20.89
N ARG A 283 -6.14 1.08 21.77
CA ARG A 283 -6.74 -0.24 21.53
C ARG A 283 -7.90 -0.26 20.53
N VAL A 284 -8.38 0.90 20.08
CA VAL A 284 -9.51 1.01 19.15
C VAL A 284 -8.98 1.27 17.74
N TYR A 285 -9.39 0.39 16.82
CA TYR A 285 -8.99 0.39 15.41
C TYR A 285 -10.17 0.84 14.52
N PRO A 286 -10.28 2.14 14.18
CA PRO A 286 -11.50 2.72 13.60
C PRO A 286 -11.96 2.06 12.29
N PHE A 287 -11.02 1.71 11.42
CA PHE A 287 -11.31 1.14 10.10
C PHE A 287 -11.24 -0.39 10.06
N SER A 288 -10.94 -1.05 11.18
CA SER A 288 -10.86 -2.51 11.23
C SER A 288 -12.25 -3.13 11.13
N LYS A 289 -12.43 -4.11 10.24
CA LYS A 289 -13.67 -4.88 10.06
C LYS A 289 -13.56 -6.33 10.57
N GLY A 290 -12.51 -6.63 11.34
CA GLY A 290 -12.13 -8.00 11.71
C GLY A 290 -10.97 -8.51 10.86
N VAL A 291 -10.20 -9.46 11.40
CA VAL A 291 -8.96 -9.95 10.78
C VAL A 291 -9.21 -10.51 9.38
N CYS A 292 -10.20 -11.38 9.26
CA CYS A 292 -10.54 -12.04 8.00
C CYS A 292 -10.99 -11.02 6.94
N ARG A 293 -11.88 -10.11 7.32
CA ARG A 293 -12.36 -9.08 6.40
C ARG A 293 -11.27 -8.08 6.01
N ASN A 294 -10.38 -7.71 6.93
CA ASN A 294 -9.26 -6.82 6.64
C ASN A 294 -8.32 -7.45 5.61
N LEU A 295 -7.98 -8.73 5.75
CA LEU A 295 -7.14 -9.46 4.79
C LEU A 295 -7.81 -9.58 3.41
N TYR A 296 -9.11 -9.91 3.40
CA TYR A 296 -9.89 -9.96 2.16
C TYR A 296 -9.91 -8.60 1.45
N ASP A 297 -10.25 -7.54 2.18
CA ASP A 297 -10.34 -6.19 1.62
C ASP A 297 -8.96 -5.70 1.14
N PHE A 298 -7.87 -6.08 1.84
CA PHE A 298 -6.51 -5.69 1.47
C PHE A 298 -6.02 -6.30 0.15
N CYS A 299 -6.27 -7.60 -0.07
CA CYS A 299 -5.78 -8.31 -1.26
C CYS A 299 -6.79 -8.33 -2.42
N PHE A 300 -8.10 -8.35 -2.13
CA PHE A 300 -9.14 -8.74 -3.08
C PHE A 300 -10.24 -7.71 -3.30
N ALA A 301 -10.27 -6.56 -2.61
CA ALA A 301 -11.22 -5.49 -2.90
C ALA A 301 -10.89 -4.79 -4.23
N ARG A 302 -11.14 -5.51 -5.34
CA ARG A 302 -11.07 -5.03 -6.73
C ARG A 302 -12.24 -4.12 -7.10
N SER A 303 -13.24 -3.93 -6.24
CA SER A 303 -14.53 -3.32 -6.62
C SER A 303 -14.48 -1.83 -6.92
N SER A 304 -13.39 -1.13 -6.59
CA SER A 304 -12.97 0.14 -7.19
C SER A 304 -11.73 0.58 -6.42
N LEU A 305 -10.61 0.79 -7.13
CA LEU A 305 -9.41 1.42 -6.57
C LEU A 305 -9.72 2.71 -5.80
N TYR A 306 -10.87 3.34 -6.12
CA TYR A 306 -11.39 4.59 -5.61
C TYR A 306 -12.67 4.43 -4.77
N SER A 307 -12.94 3.25 -4.19
CA SER A 307 -14.06 3.06 -3.24
C SER A 307 -13.73 3.70 -1.88
N LEU A 308 -13.84 5.01 -1.78
CA LEU A 308 -13.45 5.78 -0.60
C LEU A 308 -14.32 5.42 0.61
N GLU A 309 -13.71 5.31 1.79
CA GLU A 309 -14.39 4.97 3.04
C GLU A 309 -14.60 6.22 3.88
N ARG A 310 -15.82 6.39 4.40
CA ARG A 310 -16.17 7.49 5.31
C ARG A 310 -15.51 7.33 6.68
N LEU A 311 -15.42 8.41 7.44
CA LEU A 311 -15.03 8.31 8.84
C LEU A 311 -16.10 7.54 9.66
N PRO A 312 -15.68 6.64 10.56
CA PRO A 312 -16.60 5.97 11.48
C PRO A 312 -17.34 6.99 12.36
N THR A 313 -18.60 6.73 12.66
CA THR A 313 -19.41 7.54 13.57
C THR A 313 -18.97 7.34 15.03
N ALA A 314 -19.37 8.26 15.91
CA ALA A 314 -19.12 8.11 17.34
C ALA A 314 -19.70 6.80 17.90
N MET A 315 -20.89 6.39 17.45
CA MET A 315 -21.52 5.12 17.83
C MET A 315 -20.72 3.91 17.35
N GLU A 316 -20.22 3.91 16.10
CA GLU A 316 -19.39 2.82 15.57
C GLU A 316 -18.06 2.71 16.33
N LEU A 317 -17.48 3.84 16.74
CA LEU A 317 -16.26 3.87 17.56
C LEU A 317 -16.50 3.35 18.98
N GLU A 318 -17.61 3.74 19.59
CA GLU A 318 -18.03 3.25 20.90
C GLU A 318 -18.27 1.74 20.86
N GLU A 319 -18.95 1.25 19.82
CA GLU A 319 -19.12 -0.19 19.61
C GLU A 319 -17.78 -0.89 19.45
N LYS A 320 -16.84 -0.35 18.67
CA LYS A 320 -15.48 -0.92 18.52
C LYS A 320 -14.66 -0.87 19.81
N SER A 321 -15.03 -0.03 20.77
CA SER A 321 -14.36 0.06 22.07
C SER A 321 -14.81 -1.01 23.07
N ARG A 322 -15.96 -1.65 22.83
CA ARG A 322 -16.49 -2.71 23.72
C ARG A 322 -15.60 -3.95 23.66
N PRO A 323 -15.28 -4.59 24.80
CA PRO A 323 -14.51 -5.83 24.84
C PRO A 323 -15.14 -6.93 23.98
N TYR A 324 -14.31 -7.82 23.46
CA TYR A 324 -14.79 -9.01 22.76
C TYR A 324 -15.38 -10.02 23.76
N THR A 325 -16.47 -10.65 23.35
CA THR A 325 -17.19 -11.69 24.08
C THR A 325 -17.16 -13.00 23.28
N CYS A 326 -17.50 -14.14 23.91
CA CYS A 326 -17.59 -15.42 23.19
C CYS A 326 -18.59 -15.38 22.02
N LEU A 327 -19.65 -14.58 22.15
CA LEU A 327 -20.64 -14.38 21.08
C LEU A 327 -20.03 -13.66 19.86
N ASP A 328 -19.05 -12.77 20.07
CA ASP A 328 -18.38 -12.05 18.98
C ASP A 328 -17.53 -12.99 18.11
N PHE A 329 -17.03 -14.09 18.67
CA PHE A 329 -16.39 -15.16 17.88
C PHE A 329 -17.40 -15.95 17.06
N LEU A 330 -18.55 -16.29 17.65
CA LEU A 330 -19.63 -17.04 16.97
C LEU A 330 -20.28 -16.22 15.84
N THR A 331 -20.33 -14.91 15.99
CA THR A 331 -20.99 -13.98 15.04
C THR A 331 -20.04 -13.39 14.01
N GLY A 332 -18.73 -13.72 14.04
CA GLY A 332 -17.76 -13.18 13.09
C GLY A 332 -17.45 -11.69 13.31
N ARG A 333 -17.66 -11.15 14.51
CA ARG A 333 -17.26 -9.75 14.76
C ARG A 333 -15.74 -9.58 14.79
N CYS A 334 -15.02 -10.65 15.16
CA CYS A 334 -13.56 -10.70 15.11
C CYS A 334 -13.01 -10.96 13.69
N CYS A 335 -13.85 -11.46 12.77
CA CYS A 335 -13.55 -11.97 11.43
C CYS A 335 -14.80 -11.90 10.55
#